data_AF-A0A4Q2ZBQ0-F1
#
_entry.id   AF-A0A4Q2ZBQ0-F1
#
_cell.length_a   1.000
_cell.length_b   1.000
_cell.length_c   1.000
_cell.angle_alpha   90.00
_cell.angle_beta   90.00
_cell.angle_gamma   90.00
#
_symmetry.space_group_name_H-M   'P 1'
#
loop_
_entity.id
_entity.type
_entity.pdbx_description
1 polymer ?
#
loop_
_entity_poly.entity_id
_entity_poly.type
_entity_poly.pdbx_seq_one_letter_code
_entity_poly.pdbx_strand_id
1 'polypeptide(L)'
;MSSVIDGKAVAAAVLEECRSEVAELKAKGITPGLAVVLVGDDPASHVYVGSKVRTCGDLGLYSRKIVLPAETTQEELLAVVQELNADPAIHGILVQSPPPKHIDEEAIIRALDPRKDVDGFHPENVAKLALEDKTGFAPCTPAGSMRLLAAAGVKTAGAEAVVIGRSMIVGKPMALLVGINRIDDASKKSGYRLVGDVAYDEVAPKCSAITPVPGGVGPMTIAMLMKNTLQAARQIGG
;
A
#
# COMPACT_ATOMS: atom_id res chain seq x y z
N MET A 1 -30.79 -3.37 2.80
CA MET A 1 -29.66 -3.28 3.74
C MET A 1 -28.39 -3.47 2.94
N SER A 2 -27.39 -2.62 3.13
CA SER A 2 -26.09 -2.75 2.48
C SER A 2 -25.31 -3.93 3.06
N SER A 3 -24.54 -4.61 2.20
CA SER A 3 -23.58 -5.60 2.66
C SER A 3 -22.32 -4.90 3.17
N VAL A 4 -22.00 -5.08 4.45
CA VAL A 4 -20.75 -4.56 5.03
C VAL A 4 -19.60 -5.45 4.58
N ILE A 5 -18.62 -4.86 3.90
CA ILE A 5 -17.41 -5.60 3.50
C ILE A 5 -16.46 -5.63 4.70
N ASP A 6 -16.33 -6.79 5.32
CA ASP A 6 -15.39 -7.00 6.43
C ASP A 6 -13.95 -7.08 5.92
N GLY A 7 -13.27 -5.94 5.93
CA GLY A 7 -11.89 -5.86 5.46
C GLY A 7 -10.90 -6.57 6.37
N LYS A 8 -11.23 -6.83 7.65
CA LYS A 8 -10.37 -7.66 8.51
C LYS A 8 -10.42 -9.12 8.08
N ALA A 9 -11.62 -9.64 7.78
CA ALA A 9 -11.78 -11.00 7.30
C ALA A 9 -11.08 -11.20 5.94
N VAL A 10 -11.23 -10.24 5.01
CA VAL A 10 -10.54 -10.31 3.72
C VAL A 10 -9.01 -10.19 3.89
N ALA A 11 -8.52 -9.30 4.75
CA ALA A 11 -7.09 -9.18 5.02
C ALA A 11 -6.53 -10.48 5.62
N ALA A 12 -7.24 -11.12 6.55
CA ALA A 12 -6.84 -12.40 7.13
C ALA A 12 -6.72 -13.50 6.06
N ALA A 13 -7.67 -13.57 5.12
CA ALA A 13 -7.58 -14.52 4.00
C ALA A 13 -6.36 -14.24 3.12
N VAL A 14 -6.09 -12.97 2.79
CA VAL A 14 -4.89 -12.59 2.00
C VAL A 14 -3.60 -12.93 2.75
N LEU A 15 -3.55 -12.75 4.07
CA LEU A 15 -2.37 -13.12 4.87
C LEU A 15 -2.15 -14.63 4.90
N GLU A 16 -3.21 -15.44 4.87
CA GLU A 16 -3.07 -16.91 4.78
C GLU A 16 -2.58 -17.36 3.40
N GLU A 17 -3.02 -16.70 2.33
CA GLU A 17 -2.40 -16.87 1.00
C GLU A 17 -0.91 -16.53 1.07
N CYS A 18 -0.55 -15.39 1.69
CA CYS A 18 0.86 -14.99 1.87
C CYS A 18 1.67 -16.03 2.65
N ARG A 19 1.09 -16.63 3.70
CA ARG A 19 1.77 -17.67 4.49
C ARG A 19 2.14 -18.88 3.64
N SER A 20 1.22 -19.31 2.79
CA SER A 20 1.45 -20.42 1.85
C SER A 20 2.55 -20.06 0.85
N GLU A 21 2.50 -18.87 0.27
CA GLU A 21 3.50 -18.36 -0.66
C GLU A 21 4.90 -18.19 -0.03
N VAL A 22 4.98 -17.78 1.24
CA VAL A 22 6.26 -17.72 1.97
C VAL A 22 6.85 -19.12 2.13
N ALA A 23 6.03 -20.13 2.47
CA ALA A 23 6.50 -21.50 2.60
C ALA A 23 7.04 -22.04 1.26
N GLU A 24 6.36 -21.74 0.15
CA GLU A 24 6.83 -22.10 -1.20
C GLU A 24 8.18 -21.45 -1.55
N LEU A 25 8.35 -20.16 -1.26
CA LEU A 25 9.61 -19.45 -1.52
C LEU A 25 10.74 -20.01 -0.66
N LYS A 26 10.47 -20.27 0.62
CA LYS A 26 11.46 -20.88 1.52
C LYS A 26 11.87 -22.28 1.08
N ALA A 27 10.94 -23.07 0.56
CA ALA A 27 11.26 -24.39 0.00
C ALA A 27 12.20 -24.29 -1.23
N LYS A 28 12.22 -23.14 -1.91
CA LYS A 28 13.17 -22.81 -3.00
C LYS A 28 14.45 -22.13 -2.50
N GLY A 29 14.66 -22.01 -1.19
CA GLY A 29 15.81 -21.35 -0.59
C GLY A 29 15.72 -19.82 -0.52
N ILE A 30 14.58 -19.23 -0.87
CA ILE A 30 14.36 -17.78 -0.86
C ILE A 30 13.58 -17.42 0.41
N THR A 31 14.19 -16.63 1.30
CA THR A 31 13.47 -16.03 2.43
C THR A 31 13.10 -14.59 2.08
N PRO A 32 11.81 -14.26 1.86
CA PRO A 32 11.41 -12.90 1.55
C PRO A 32 11.77 -11.95 2.69
N GLY A 33 12.26 -10.77 2.33
CA GLY A 33 12.81 -9.79 3.26
C GLY A 33 12.19 -8.41 3.08
N LEU A 34 11.71 -7.81 4.16
CA LEU A 34 11.14 -6.45 4.17
C LEU A 34 11.91 -5.53 5.12
N ALA A 35 12.42 -4.42 4.60
CA ALA A 35 12.92 -3.33 5.42
C ALA A 35 11.84 -2.28 5.64
N VAL A 36 11.66 -1.84 6.88
CA VAL A 36 10.76 -0.75 7.24
C VAL A 36 11.56 0.34 7.94
N VAL A 37 11.64 1.51 7.31
CA VAL A 37 12.35 2.69 7.81
C VAL A 37 11.34 3.70 8.36
N LEU A 38 11.60 4.20 9.56
CA LEU A 38 10.84 5.26 10.21
C LEU A 38 11.79 6.39 10.58
N VAL A 39 11.39 7.64 10.35
CA VAL A 39 12.14 8.82 10.79
C VAL A 39 11.29 9.63 11.76
N GLY A 40 11.82 9.85 12.96
CA GLY A 40 11.15 10.55 14.05
C GLY A 40 10.21 9.68 14.88
N ASP A 41 9.42 10.35 15.72
CA ASP A 41 8.73 9.72 16.85
C ASP A 41 7.21 9.91 16.84
N ASP A 42 6.61 10.09 15.66
CA ASP A 42 5.15 10.13 15.54
C ASP A 42 4.53 8.82 16.09
N PRO A 43 3.68 8.88 17.14
CA PRO A 43 3.16 7.69 17.79
C PRO A 43 2.33 6.80 16.86
N ALA A 44 1.58 7.39 15.94
CA ALA A 44 0.77 6.64 14.98
C ALA A 44 1.67 5.84 14.02
N SER A 45 2.75 6.46 13.52
CA SER A 45 3.75 5.83 12.66
C SER A 45 4.44 4.65 13.34
N HIS A 46 4.79 4.77 14.63
CA HIS A 46 5.34 3.66 15.41
C HIS A 46 4.38 2.47 15.52
N VAL A 47 3.08 2.72 15.71
CA VAL A 47 2.05 1.67 15.75
C VAL A 47 1.92 0.97 14.39
N TYR A 48 1.89 1.72 13.30
CA TYR A 48 1.82 1.16 11.94
C TYR A 48 3.06 0.32 11.60
N VAL A 49 4.26 0.84 11.87
CA VAL A 49 5.52 0.13 11.65
C VAL A 49 5.59 -1.12 12.52
N GLY A 50 5.21 -1.03 13.80
CA GLY A 50 5.15 -2.17 14.70
C GLY A 50 4.20 -3.26 14.19
N SER A 51 3.06 -2.87 13.62
CA SER A 51 2.11 -3.82 13.01
C SER A 51 2.71 -4.52 11.78
N LYS A 52 3.37 -3.78 10.89
CA LYS A 52 4.04 -4.33 9.69
C LYS A 52 5.11 -5.37 10.08
N VAL A 53 5.98 -5.03 11.02
CA VAL A 53 7.05 -5.92 11.50
C VAL A 53 6.50 -7.16 12.19
N ARG A 54 5.45 -7.01 13.01
CA ARG A 54 4.77 -8.15 13.62
C ARG A 54 4.21 -9.10 12.55
N THR A 55 3.51 -8.56 11.55
CA THR A 55 2.96 -9.36 10.44
C THR A 55 4.05 -10.07 9.65
N CYS A 56 5.22 -9.45 9.41
CA CYS A 56 6.36 -10.15 8.83
C CYS A 56 6.78 -11.36 9.67
N GLY A 57 6.94 -11.18 10.99
CA GLY A 57 7.28 -12.26 11.92
C GLY A 57 6.24 -13.39 11.91
N ASP A 58 4.96 -13.04 11.96
CA ASP A 58 3.85 -14.00 11.96
C ASP A 58 3.80 -14.84 10.69
N LEU A 59 4.18 -14.26 9.54
CA LEU A 59 4.26 -14.95 8.25
C LEU A 59 5.60 -15.65 8.01
N GLY A 60 6.62 -15.35 8.82
CA GLY A 60 7.97 -15.89 8.68
C GLY A 60 8.85 -15.18 7.65
N LEU A 61 8.57 -13.93 7.31
CA LEU A 61 9.46 -13.09 6.51
C LEU A 61 10.66 -12.64 7.37
N TYR A 62 11.81 -12.44 6.73
CA TYR A 62 12.87 -11.64 7.32
C TYR A 62 12.42 -10.18 7.36
N SER A 63 12.56 -9.49 8.49
CA SER A 63 12.22 -8.07 8.59
C SER A 63 13.30 -7.28 9.28
N ARG A 64 13.66 -6.13 8.70
CA ARG A 64 14.58 -5.16 9.29
C ARG A 64 13.82 -3.88 9.61
N LYS A 65 13.67 -3.56 10.90
CA LYS A 65 13.12 -2.28 11.36
C LYS A 65 14.25 -1.30 11.59
N ILE A 66 14.22 -0.15 10.93
CA ILE A 66 15.18 0.94 11.13
C ILE A 66 14.39 2.14 11.65
N VAL A 67 14.78 2.66 12.82
CA VAL A 67 14.20 3.89 13.38
C VAL A 67 15.32 4.91 13.45
N LEU A 68 15.13 6.01 12.73
CA LEU A 68 16.06 7.12 12.65
C LEU A 68 15.51 8.30 13.45
N PRO A 69 16.37 9.09 14.11
CA PRO A 69 15.95 10.28 14.85
C PRO A 69 15.19 11.30 13.99
N ALA A 70 14.40 12.17 14.63
CA ALA A 70 13.63 13.19 13.92
C ALA A 70 14.52 14.21 13.19
N GLU A 71 15.75 14.41 13.67
CA GLU A 71 16.77 15.31 13.11
C GLU A 71 17.56 14.71 11.94
N THR A 72 17.35 13.43 11.60
CA THR A 72 18.03 12.78 10.48
C THR A 72 17.89 13.59 9.20
N THR A 73 19.02 13.82 8.55
CA THR A 73 19.12 14.60 7.32
C THR A 73 18.64 13.80 6.11
N GLN A 74 18.34 14.51 5.02
CA GLN A 74 18.03 13.88 3.73
C GLN A 74 19.14 12.94 3.26
N GLU A 75 20.40 13.34 3.42
CA GLU A 75 21.58 12.58 2.97
C GLU A 75 21.73 11.27 3.75
N GLU A 76 21.58 11.32 5.08
CA GLU A 76 21.63 10.13 5.94
C GLU A 76 20.52 9.13 5.60
N LEU A 77 19.28 9.60 5.39
CA LEU A 77 18.18 8.73 4.99
C LEU A 77 18.42 8.11 3.60
N LEU A 78 18.93 8.90 2.64
CA LEU A 78 19.28 8.39 1.33
C LEU A 78 20.40 7.32 1.40
N ALA A 79 21.39 7.49 2.27
CA ALA A 79 22.42 6.50 2.49
C ALA A 79 21.84 5.16 3.01
N VAL A 80 20.89 5.21 3.95
CA VAL A 80 20.17 4.03 4.43
C VAL A 80 19.38 3.36 3.29
N VAL A 81 18.69 4.15 2.45
CA VAL A 81 17.97 3.62 1.28
C VAL A 81 18.92 2.92 0.30
N GLN A 82 20.10 3.51 0.04
CA GLN A 82 21.10 2.88 -0.83
C GLN A 82 21.67 1.58 -0.26
N GLU A 83 21.91 1.52 1.06
CA GLU A 83 22.31 0.29 1.74
C GLU A 83 21.26 -0.82 1.53
N LEU A 84 19.98 -0.50 1.73
CA LEU A 84 18.87 -1.45 1.55
C LEU A 84 18.65 -1.87 0.10
N ASN A 85 18.86 -0.95 -0.85
CA ASN A 85 18.84 -1.26 -2.28
C ASN A 85 19.91 -2.31 -2.62
N ALA A 86 21.11 -2.20 -2.04
CA ALA A 86 22.22 -3.12 -2.28
C ALA A 86 22.10 -4.46 -1.52
N ASP A 87 21.35 -4.51 -0.42
CA ASP A 87 21.23 -5.71 0.43
C ASP A 87 20.43 -6.83 -0.26
N PRO A 88 21.03 -7.98 -0.60
CA PRO A 88 20.33 -9.09 -1.25
C PRO A 88 19.34 -9.81 -0.33
N ALA A 89 19.43 -9.64 1.00
CA ALA A 89 18.46 -10.19 1.93
C ALA A 89 17.15 -9.37 1.96
N ILE A 90 17.17 -8.13 1.45
CA ILE A 90 16.02 -7.22 1.42
C ILE A 90 15.42 -7.20 0.02
N HIS A 91 14.16 -7.58 -0.09
CA HIS A 91 13.41 -7.65 -1.34
C HIS A 91 12.39 -6.53 -1.43
N GLY A 92 11.86 -6.07 -0.30
CA GLY A 92 10.97 -4.92 -0.21
C GLY A 92 11.51 -3.87 0.75
N ILE A 93 11.31 -2.60 0.42
CA ILE A 93 11.65 -1.46 1.25
C ILE A 93 10.41 -0.58 1.38
N LEU A 94 10.11 -0.18 2.62
CA LEU A 94 9.10 0.81 2.93
C LEU A 94 9.74 1.91 3.78
N VAL A 95 9.64 3.16 3.34
CA VAL A 95 9.94 4.34 4.18
C VAL A 95 8.61 4.93 4.63
N GLN A 96 8.39 4.98 5.94
CA GLN A 96 7.11 5.37 6.52
C GLN A 96 6.83 6.85 6.27
N SER A 97 5.68 7.12 5.64
CA SER A 97 5.15 8.44 5.35
C SER A 97 4.13 8.90 6.42
N PRO A 98 4.01 10.21 6.71
CA PRO A 98 4.87 11.29 6.23
C PRO A 98 6.18 11.37 7.04
N PRO A 99 7.32 11.68 6.40
CA PRO A 99 8.54 11.97 7.14
C PRO A 99 8.48 13.37 7.79
N PRO A 100 9.45 13.72 8.65
CA PRO A 100 9.65 15.10 9.11
C PRO A 100 9.72 16.11 7.95
N LYS A 101 9.29 17.36 8.19
CA LYS A 101 9.09 18.38 7.14
C LYS A 101 10.33 18.77 6.34
N HIS A 102 11.53 18.55 6.88
CA HIS A 102 12.80 18.86 6.20
C HIS A 102 13.26 17.75 5.27
N ILE A 103 12.58 16.60 5.25
CA ILE A 103 12.86 15.48 4.35
C ILE A 103 11.99 15.60 3.11
N ASP A 104 12.63 15.55 1.95
CA ASP A 104 11.96 15.43 0.66
C ASP A 104 11.57 13.96 0.42
N GLU A 105 10.31 13.64 0.73
CA GLU A 105 9.72 12.32 0.53
C GLU A 105 9.80 11.86 -0.93
N GLU A 106 9.63 12.76 -1.91
CA GLU A 106 9.68 12.37 -3.31
C GLU A 106 11.10 11.98 -3.73
N ALA A 107 12.12 12.65 -3.19
CA ALA A 107 13.51 12.28 -3.42
C ALA A 107 13.81 10.88 -2.85
N ILE A 108 13.22 10.52 -1.71
CA ILE A 108 13.31 9.16 -1.15
C ILE A 108 12.63 8.15 -2.06
N ILE A 109 11.40 8.42 -2.48
CA ILE A 109 10.65 7.55 -3.39
C ILE A 109 11.43 7.29 -4.68
N ARG A 110 12.06 8.32 -5.26
CA ARG A 110 12.90 8.20 -6.47
C ARG A 110 14.23 7.49 -6.25
N ALA A 111 14.70 7.39 -5.00
CA ALA A 111 15.96 6.73 -4.67
C ALA A 111 15.80 5.22 -4.41
N LEU A 112 14.58 4.74 -4.18
CA LEU A 112 14.29 3.31 -4.06
C LEU A 112 14.53 2.59 -5.40
N ASP A 113 15.15 1.41 -5.37
CA ASP A 113 15.10 0.51 -6.54
C ASP A 113 13.62 0.20 -6.84
N PRO A 114 13.12 0.46 -8.06
CA PRO A 114 11.72 0.20 -8.42
C PRO A 114 11.27 -1.24 -8.13
N ARG A 115 12.19 -2.21 -8.17
CA ARG A 115 11.93 -3.62 -7.91
C ARG A 115 11.79 -3.93 -6.41
N LYS A 116 12.21 -3.01 -5.54
CA LYS A 116 12.08 -3.10 -4.08
C LYS A 116 11.07 -2.12 -3.49
N ASP A 117 10.50 -1.22 -4.29
CA ASP A 117 9.44 -0.29 -3.88
C ASP A 117 8.09 -1.01 -3.73
N VAL A 118 7.91 -1.69 -2.60
CA VAL A 118 6.72 -2.51 -2.33
C VAL A 118 5.49 -1.70 -1.96
N ASP A 119 5.63 -0.38 -1.77
CA ASP A 119 4.49 0.55 -1.68
C ASP A 119 4.02 1.05 -3.06
N GLY A 120 4.80 0.84 -4.13
CA GLY A 120 4.41 1.12 -5.50
C GLY A 120 4.34 2.60 -5.85
N PHE A 121 5.12 3.44 -5.16
CA PHE A 121 5.11 4.91 -5.37
C PHE A 121 6.20 5.41 -6.31
N HIS A 122 7.22 4.60 -6.59
CA HIS A 122 8.28 4.93 -7.53
C HIS A 122 7.65 5.27 -8.91
N PRO A 123 8.08 6.35 -9.58
CA PRO A 123 7.49 6.76 -10.87
C PRO A 123 7.43 5.64 -11.91
N GLU A 124 8.43 4.76 -11.93
CA GLU A 124 8.43 3.56 -12.78
C GLU A 124 7.29 2.59 -12.44
N ASN A 125 6.99 2.34 -11.16
CA ASN A 125 5.85 1.50 -10.76
C ASN A 125 4.51 2.15 -11.11
N VAL A 126 4.42 3.48 -11.00
CA VAL A 126 3.24 4.23 -11.46
C VAL A 126 3.06 4.08 -12.97
N ALA A 127 4.15 4.16 -13.75
CA ALA A 127 4.11 3.95 -15.19
C ALA A 127 3.73 2.51 -15.54
N LYS A 128 4.33 1.51 -14.88
CA LYS A 128 4.00 0.08 -15.04
C LYS A 128 2.53 -0.20 -14.73
N LEU A 129 1.99 0.40 -13.67
CA LEU A 129 0.57 0.31 -13.34
C LEU A 129 -0.31 0.85 -14.48
N ALA A 130 0.02 2.03 -15.02
CA ALA A 130 -0.73 2.64 -16.12
C ALA A 130 -0.62 1.85 -17.44
N LEU A 131 0.49 1.13 -17.63
CA LEU A 131 0.74 0.27 -18.79
C LEU A 131 0.23 -1.16 -18.60
N GLU A 132 -0.37 -1.48 -17.44
CA GLU A 132 -0.77 -2.83 -17.05
C GLU A 132 0.38 -3.86 -17.07
N ASP A 133 1.60 -3.37 -16.85
CA ASP A 133 2.80 -4.21 -16.73
C ASP A 133 2.78 -4.95 -15.39
N LYS A 134 2.68 -6.28 -15.48
CA LYS A 134 2.61 -7.20 -14.33
C LYS A 134 3.86 -7.23 -13.47
N THR A 135 4.97 -6.63 -13.92
CA THR A 135 6.18 -6.49 -13.12
C THR A 135 6.10 -5.35 -12.11
N GLY A 136 5.19 -4.39 -12.32
CA GLY A 136 5.02 -3.24 -11.42
C GLY A 136 4.28 -3.57 -10.12
N PHE A 137 4.53 -2.76 -9.10
CA PHE A 137 3.78 -2.81 -7.85
C PHE A 137 2.62 -1.81 -7.88
N ALA A 138 1.41 -2.30 -7.63
CA ALA A 138 0.27 -1.44 -7.38
C ALA A 138 0.33 -0.90 -5.93
N PRO A 139 0.03 0.39 -5.72
CA PRO A 139 -0.12 0.95 -4.39
C PRO A 139 -1.02 0.11 -3.46
N CYS A 140 -0.51 -0.20 -2.27
CA CYS A 140 -1.11 -1.16 -1.33
C CYS A 140 -2.58 -0.86 -1.02
N THR A 141 -2.91 0.41 -0.79
CA THR A 141 -4.26 0.84 -0.42
C THR A 141 -5.25 0.68 -1.59
N PRO A 142 -5.01 1.24 -2.79
CA PRO A 142 -5.82 0.96 -3.98
C PRO A 142 -5.95 -0.53 -4.33
N ALA A 143 -4.83 -1.27 -4.27
CA ALA A 143 -4.85 -2.71 -4.52
C ALA A 143 -5.72 -3.45 -3.50
N GLY A 144 -5.66 -3.04 -2.23
CA GLY A 144 -6.50 -3.53 -1.15
C GLY A 144 -7.98 -3.27 -1.41
N SER A 145 -8.34 -2.06 -1.85
CA SER A 145 -9.70 -1.72 -2.27
C SER A 145 -10.20 -2.62 -3.41
N MET A 146 -9.37 -2.89 -4.42
CA MET A 146 -9.74 -3.82 -5.50
C MET A 146 -9.98 -5.25 -4.98
N ARG A 147 -9.18 -5.73 -4.03
CA ARG A 147 -9.41 -7.04 -3.39
C ARG A 147 -10.70 -7.08 -2.58
N LEU A 148 -11.06 -5.98 -1.90
CA LEU A 148 -12.34 -5.88 -1.18
C LEU A 148 -13.53 -5.92 -2.13
N LEU A 149 -13.48 -5.19 -3.24
CA LEU A 149 -14.51 -5.23 -4.27
C LEU A 149 -14.68 -6.64 -4.84
N ALA A 150 -13.57 -7.31 -5.15
CA ALA A 150 -13.59 -8.68 -5.65
C ALA A 150 -14.18 -9.67 -4.63
N ALA A 151 -13.77 -9.58 -3.36
CA ALA A 151 -14.27 -10.45 -2.28
C ALA A 151 -15.77 -10.25 -2.02
N ALA A 152 -16.27 -9.02 -2.21
CA ALA A 152 -17.69 -8.70 -2.11
C ALA A 152 -18.50 -9.08 -3.37
N GLY A 153 -17.86 -9.66 -4.40
CA GLY A 153 -18.52 -10.00 -5.66
C GLY A 153 -18.94 -8.79 -6.50
N VAL A 154 -18.35 -7.62 -6.25
CA VAL A 154 -18.65 -6.40 -7.01
C VAL A 154 -18.04 -6.50 -8.39
N LYS A 155 -18.89 -6.53 -9.42
CA LYS A 155 -18.46 -6.49 -10.81
C LYS A 155 -17.99 -5.08 -11.16
N THR A 156 -16.70 -4.91 -11.41
CA THR A 156 -16.10 -3.64 -11.84
C THR A 156 -16.11 -3.46 -13.36
N ALA A 157 -16.01 -4.55 -14.12
CA ALA A 157 -16.02 -4.51 -15.57
C ALA A 157 -17.37 -3.96 -16.11
N GLY A 158 -17.31 -2.81 -16.77
CA GLY A 158 -18.47 -2.10 -17.32
C GLY A 158 -19.24 -1.25 -16.31
N ALA A 159 -18.73 -1.09 -15.09
CA ALA A 159 -19.33 -0.22 -14.09
C ALA A 159 -18.88 1.24 -14.25
N GLU A 160 -19.74 2.18 -13.85
CA GLU A 160 -19.36 3.58 -13.68
C GLU A 160 -18.69 3.75 -12.31
N ALA A 161 -17.40 4.11 -12.29
CA ALA A 161 -16.64 4.34 -11.09
C ALA A 161 -16.29 5.83 -10.95
N VAL A 162 -16.56 6.41 -9.78
CA VAL A 162 -16.17 7.77 -9.42
C VAL A 162 -15.14 7.70 -8.30
N VAL A 163 -13.94 8.22 -8.56
CA VAL A 163 -12.88 8.37 -7.55
C VAL A 163 -12.82 9.82 -7.12
N ILE A 164 -13.16 10.09 -5.87
CA ILE A 164 -13.10 11.43 -5.27
C ILE A 164 -11.76 11.56 -4.54
N GLY A 165 -10.90 12.44 -5.03
CA GLY A 165 -9.52 12.58 -4.56
C GLY A 165 -8.51 12.19 -5.63
N ARG A 166 -7.38 12.91 -5.68
CA ARG A 166 -6.38 12.80 -6.75
C ARG A 166 -4.94 12.70 -6.24
N SER A 167 -4.77 12.18 -5.03
CA SER A 167 -3.45 11.94 -4.44
C SER A 167 -2.66 10.94 -5.29
N MET A 168 -1.33 11.06 -5.24
CA MET A 168 -0.42 10.15 -5.95
C MET A 168 -0.47 8.72 -5.40
N ILE A 169 -0.77 8.56 -4.11
CA ILE A 169 -0.71 7.27 -3.40
C ILE A 169 -2.05 6.52 -3.35
N VAL A 170 -3.19 7.20 -3.57
CA VAL A 170 -4.52 6.57 -3.52
C VAL A 170 -5.38 6.96 -4.74
N GLY A 171 -5.74 8.23 -4.89
CA GLY A 171 -6.79 8.62 -5.85
C GLY A 171 -6.46 8.31 -7.31
N LYS A 172 -5.29 8.75 -7.78
CA LYS A 172 -4.82 8.46 -9.16
C LYS A 172 -4.62 6.96 -9.41
N PRO A 173 -3.87 6.20 -8.58
CA PRO A 173 -3.70 4.77 -8.81
C PRO A 173 -5.02 4.00 -8.69
N MET A 174 -5.94 4.40 -7.80
CA MET A 174 -7.27 3.81 -7.75
C MET A 174 -8.02 4.02 -9.07
N ALA A 175 -8.01 5.22 -9.63
CA ALA A 175 -8.64 5.52 -10.92
C ALA A 175 -8.07 4.70 -12.08
N LEU A 176 -6.76 4.45 -12.08
CA LEU A 176 -6.13 3.54 -13.04
C LEU A 176 -6.62 2.10 -12.85
N LEU A 177 -6.73 1.63 -11.60
CA LEU A 177 -7.16 0.27 -11.29
C LEU A 177 -8.65 -0.02 -11.56
N VAL A 178 -9.54 0.96 -11.37
CA VAL A 178 -10.99 0.77 -11.62
C VAL A 178 -11.42 1.06 -13.05
N GLY A 179 -10.58 1.70 -13.87
CA GLY A 179 -10.91 2.10 -15.23
C GLY A 179 -11.77 3.38 -15.27
N ILE A 180 -11.32 4.36 -16.06
CA ILE A 180 -11.67 5.79 -16.01
C ILE A 180 -13.13 6.13 -16.41
N ASN A 181 -13.80 7.03 -15.66
CA ASN A 181 -14.78 8.05 -16.13
C ASN A 181 -14.93 9.23 -15.11
N ARG A 182 -15.30 10.47 -15.54
CA ARG A 182 -15.34 11.73 -14.73
C ARG A 182 -16.69 12.48 -14.79
N ILE A 183 -17.06 13.24 -13.74
CA ILE A 183 -18.13 14.28 -13.73
C ILE A 183 -17.72 15.51 -12.86
N ASP A 184 -18.10 16.72 -13.30
CA ASP A 184 -17.87 18.02 -12.65
C ASP A 184 -19.03 18.48 -11.71
N ASP A 185 -18.75 19.32 -10.69
CA ASP A 185 -19.77 19.94 -9.81
C ASP A 185 -19.50 21.45 -9.61
N ALA A 186 -20.38 22.27 -10.17
CA ALA A 186 -20.28 23.73 -10.21
C ALA A 186 -20.87 24.45 -8.97
N SER A 187 -21.35 23.73 -7.95
CA SER A 187 -22.12 24.31 -6.83
C SER A 187 -21.27 24.80 -5.65
N LYS A 188 -19.93 24.72 -5.70
CA LYS A 188 -19.03 25.08 -4.58
C LYS A 188 -17.95 26.10 -4.96
N LYS A 189 -17.69 27.06 -4.05
CA LYS A 189 -16.70 28.15 -4.21
C LYS A 189 -15.22 27.70 -4.26
N SER A 190 -14.92 26.45 -3.89
CA SER A 190 -13.57 25.85 -3.88
C SER A 190 -13.36 24.76 -4.93
N GLY A 191 -14.40 24.39 -5.68
CA GLY A 191 -14.35 23.29 -6.65
C GLY A 191 -14.15 21.87 -6.06
N TYR A 192 -13.93 21.69 -4.74
CA TYR A 192 -13.96 20.40 -3.98
C TYR A 192 -13.73 20.61 -2.45
N ARG A 193 -13.84 19.56 -1.58
CA ARG A 193 -13.56 19.58 -0.11
C ARG A 193 -13.00 18.25 0.45
N LEU A 194 -12.52 18.20 1.73
CA LEU A 194 -11.96 17.01 2.41
C LEU A 194 -12.64 16.63 3.76
N VAL A 195 -12.96 15.34 3.91
CA VAL A 195 -13.41 14.52 5.07
C VAL A 195 -13.05 13.06 4.68
N GLY A 196 -13.17 12.04 5.54
CA GLY A 196 -13.21 10.66 5.02
C GLY A 196 -14.26 10.58 3.90
N ASP A 197 -13.96 9.93 2.77
CA ASP A 197 -14.63 10.21 1.50
C ASP A 197 -16.15 9.91 1.47
N VAL A 198 -16.67 9.28 2.52
CA VAL A 198 -18.06 8.82 2.62
C VAL A 198 -18.65 9.16 3.99
N ALA A 199 -19.79 9.85 4.02
CA ALA A 199 -20.61 10.01 5.22
C ALA A 199 -21.32 8.66 5.52
N TYR A 200 -20.63 7.78 6.24
CA TYR A 200 -21.02 6.37 6.40
C TYR A 200 -22.51 6.21 6.76
N ASP A 201 -22.99 6.87 7.81
CA ASP A 201 -24.38 6.71 8.29
C ASP A 201 -25.43 7.18 7.26
N GLU A 202 -25.07 8.14 6.41
CA GLU A 202 -25.96 8.69 5.39
C GLU A 202 -25.94 7.90 4.07
N VAL A 203 -24.81 7.22 3.80
CA VAL A 203 -24.54 6.50 2.54
C VAL A 203 -24.76 5.00 2.68
N ALA A 204 -24.43 4.41 3.84
CA ALA A 204 -24.64 3.00 4.15
C ALA A 204 -26.07 2.51 3.83
N PRO A 205 -27.18 3.23 4.11
CA PRO A 205 -28.51 2.77 3.73
C PRO A 205 -28.79 2.88 2.21
N LYS A 206 -27.99 3.63 1.45
CA LYS A 206 -28.17 3.91 0.02
C LYS A 206 -27.28 3.06 -0.91
N CYS A 207 -26.19 2.50 -0.40
CA CYS A 207 -25.25 1.69 -1.17
C CYS A 207 -25.61 0.19 -1.16
N SER A 208 -25.15 -0.56 -2.17
CA SER A 208 -25.23 -2.02 -2.19
C SER A 208 -24.18 -2.67 -1.28
N ALA A 209 -22.98 -2.09 -1.19
CA ALA A 209 -21.92 -2.52 -0.29
C ALA A 209 -21.09 -1.32 0.19
N ILE A 210 -20.50 -1.43 1.39
CA ILE A 210 -19.67 -0.38 1.99
C ILE A 210 -18.57 -0.98 2.88
N THR A 211 -17.39 -0.39 2.87
CA THR A 211 -16.30 -0.74 3.79
C THR A 211 -16.38 0.13 5.05
N PRO A 212 -16.36 -0.43 6.27
CA PRO A 212 -16.42 0.36 7.49
C PRO A 212 -15.08 1.06 7.78
N VAL A 213 -15.13 2.11 8.60
CA VAL A 213 -13.93 2.75 9.15
C VAL A 213 -14.11 2.87 10.68
N PRO A 214 -13.26 2.23 11.51
CA PRO A 214 -12.16 1.33 11.15
C PRO A 214 -12.66 -0.07 10.69
N GLY A 215 -11.77 -0.85 10.05
CA GLY A 215 -12.03 -2.26 9.71
C GLY A 215 -12.26 -2.58 8.23
N GLY A 216 -12.25 -1.57 7.35
CA GLY A 216 -12.34 -1.72 5.90
C GLY A 216 -10.96 -1.81 5.22
N VAL A 217 -10.49 -0.70 4.65
CA VAL A 217 -9.29 -0.70 3.80
C VAL A 217 -7.97 -0.81 4.59
N GLY A 218 -7.91 -0.24 5.80
CA GLY A 218 -6.66 -0.21 6.59
C GLY A 218 -5.98 -1.58 6.80
N PRO A 219 -6.70 -2.63 7.23
CA PRO A 219 -6.17 -4.00 7.31
C PRO A 219 -5.62 -4.52 5.98
N MET A 220 -6.22 -4.13 4.85
CA MET A 220 -5.77 -4.55 3.52
C MET A 220 -4.44 -3.93 3.13
N THR A 221 -4.14 -2.70 3.57
CA THR A 221 -2.87 -2.04 3.25
C THR A 221 -1.67 -2.88 3.71
N ILE A 222 -1.70 -3.43 4.93
CA ILE A 222 -0.61 -4.31 5.41
C ILE A 222 -0.61 -5.63 4.65
N ALA A 223 -1.77 -6.23 4.39
CA ALA A 223 -1.85 -7.50 3.65
C ALA A 223 -1.28 -7.36 2.23
N MET A 224 -1.58 -6.25 1.54
CA MET A 224 -1.06 -5.96 0.21
C MET A 224 0.43 -5.62 0.21
N LEU A 225 0.94 -4.97 1.26
CA LEU A 225 2.39 -4.78 1.45
C LEU A 225 3.12 -6.13 1.50
N MET A 226 2.56 -7.11 2.23
CA MET A 226 3.13 -8.46 2.26
C MET A 226 3.08 -9.10 0.87
N LYS A 227 1.96 -9.03 0.15
CA LYS A 227 1.85 -9.53 -1.24
C LYS A 227 2.91 -8.90 -2.16
N ASN A 228 3.07 -7.57 -2.12
CA ASN A 228 4.07 -6.87 -2.93
C ASN A 228 5.50 -7.32 -2.56
N THR A 229 5.78 -7.54 -1.27
CA THR A 229 7.08 -8.08 -0.83
C THR A 229 7.34 -9.48 -1.37
N LEU A 230 6.33 -10.36 -1.41
CA LEU A 230 6.46 -11.70 -1.99
C LEU A 230 6.62 -11.65 -3.52
N GLN A 231 5.95 -10.72 -4.19
CA GLN A 231 6.16 -10.46 -5.62
C GLN A 231 7.60 -10.00 -5.87
N ALA A 232 8.12 -9.05 -5.09
CA ALA A 232 9.50 -8.59 -5.20
C ALA A 232 10.50 -9.74 -4.97
N ALA A 233 10.27 -10.58 -3.95
CA ALA A 233 11.12 -11.73 -3.67
C ALA A 233 11.16 -12.74 -4.83
N ARG A 234 10.02 -12.97 -5.52
CA ARG A 234 9.98 -13.80 -6.74
C ARG A 234 10.76 -13.20 -7.89
N GLN A 235 10.64 -11.88 -8.10
CA GLN A 235 11.29 -11.20 -9.21
C GLN A 235 12.81 -11.06 -9.04
N ILE A 236 13.28 -10.95 -7.79
CA ILE A 236 14.70 -10.74 -7.47
C ILE A 236 15.43 -12.07 -7.22
N GLY A 237 14.79 -13.01 -6.53
CA GLY A 237 15.42 -14.26 -6.08
C GLY A 237 15.10 -15.51 -6.89
N GLY A 238 14.17 -15.44 -7.85
CA GLY A 238 13.63 -16.59 -8.59
C GLY A 238 13.72 -16.48 -10.10
#